data_AF-T4VFV3-F1
#
_entry.id   AF-T4VFV3-F1
#
_cell.length_a   1.000
_cell.length_b   1.000
_cell.length_c   1.000
_cell.angle_alpha   90.00
_cell.angle_beta   90.00
_cell.angle_gamma   90.00
#
_symmetry.space_group_name_H-M   'P 1'
#
loop_
_entity.id
_entity.type
_entity.pdbx_description
1 polymer ?
#
loop_
_entity_poly.entity_id
_entity_poly.type
_entity_poly.pdbx_seq_one_letter_code
_entity_poly.pdbx_strand_id
1 'polypeptide(L)'
;MFFKKKKILSIDELNAYRVAYGKPIEKKELFISLGVPFAVAFFYIFILFYYWWLGLIAGVVAMGYAYAFIVPQQVKRVYEDNAFREKNNFVNNMTQILTNNDKTVLQALKTVTDRSHGEFKEDLLKLQANIVGGNNQDIQNSFQCLSEKYESDVIFSLYVEQLTTLVIEGRNNIETLKDIKTYHNEIKKRQEKFFIQKQQKERDFKFMCKVGVIFIGAISFSFGFKQFIDGYAHNPIGWIVSSVYLLMLAKIYNTFLQRMGDDSIMEVKI
;
A
#
# COMPACT_ATOMS: atom_id res chain seq x y z
N MET A 1 21.02 -5.99 -7.92
CA MET A 1 19.76 -5.78 -8.67
C MET A 1 19.06 -7.12 -8.87
N PHE A 2 18.41 -7.66 -7.84
CA PHE A 2 17.68 -8.93 -7.94
C PHE A 2 16.25 -8.65 -8.36
N PHE A 3 15.87 -9.11 -9.55
CA PHE A 3 14.47 -9.34 -9.91
C PHE A 3 13.89 -10.37 -8.91
N LYS A 4 13.33 -9.90 -7.79
CA LYS A 4 12.42 -10.71 -6.97
C LYS A 4 11.28 -11.10 -7.92
N LYS A 5 11.23 -12.36 -8.34
CA LYS A 5 10.06 -12.93 -9.05
C LYS A 5 8.84 -12.57 -8.20
N LYS A 6 7.93 -11.75 -8.74
CA LYS A 6 6.64 -11.46 -8.10
C LYS A 6 5.87 -12.78 -8.04
N LYS A 7 6.04 -13.52 -6.94
CA LYS A 7 5.23 -14.69 -6.61
C LYS A 7 3.80 -14.19 -6.48
N ILE A 8 2.88 -14.81 -7.21
CA ILE A 8 1.45 -14.57 -7.00
C ILE A 8 1.17 -15.05 -5.58
N LEU A 9 0.89 -14.11 -4.69
CA LEU A 9 0.60 -14.41 -3.29
C LEU A 9 -0.73 -15.17 -3.22
N SER A 10 -0.76 -16.25 -2.46
CA SER A 10 -1.98 -16.98 -2.19
C SER A 10 -2.93 -16.17 -1.29
N ILE A 11 -4.23 -16.50 -1.31
CA ILE A 11 -5.23 -15.85 -0.45
C ILE A 11 -4.84 -15.95 1.03
N ASP A 12 -4.24 -17.06 1.45
CA ASP A 12 -3.81 -17.27 2.83
C ASP A 12 -2.62 -16.41 3.21
N GLU A 13 -1.63 -16.25 2.31
CA GLU A 13 -0.53 -15.31 2.50
C GLU A 13 -1.04 -13.85 2.58
N LEU A 14 -2.00 -13.48 1.72
CA LEU A 14 -2.62 -12.15 1.74
C LEU A 14 -3.45 -11.90 3.00
N ASN A 15 -4.16 -12.92 3.48
CA ASN A 15 -4.89 -12.85 4.73
C ASN A 15 -3.93 -12.73 5.92
N ALA A 16 -2.80 -13.45 5.92
CA ALA A 16 -1.79 -13.32 6.97
C ALA A 16 -1.25 -11.88 7.07
N TYR A 17 -0.90 -11.26 5.94
CA TYR A 17 -0.51 -9.84 5.90
C TYR A 17 -1.59 -8.91 6.45
N ARG A 18 -2.87 -9.20 6.17
CA ARG A 18 -3.96 -8.33 6.59
C ARG A 18 -4.35 -8.51 8.05
N VAL A 19 -4.26 -9.74 8.57
CA VAL A 19 -4.51 -10.08 9.97
C VAL A 19 -3.46 -9.45 10.89
N ALA A 20 -2.22 -9.29 10.42
CA ALA A 20 -1.14 -8.68 11.18
C ALA A 20 -1.45 -7.27 11.72
N TYR A 21 -2.28 -6.47 11.03
CA TYR A 21 -2.64 -5.11 11.45
C TYR A 21 -4.14 -4.80 11.32
N GLY A 22 -5.01 -5.80 11.14
CA GLY A 22 -6.43 -5.58 10.89
C GLY A 22 -7.28 -6.84 10.81
N LYS A 23 -8.43 -6.74 10.11
CA LYS A 23 -9.39 -7.84 9.90
C LYS A 23 -9.07 -8.60 8.60
N PRO A 24 -9.38 -9.91 8.52
CA PRO A 24 -9.19 -10.70 7.29
C PRO A 24 -9.95 -10.08 6.11
N ILE A 25 -9.54 -10.41 4.87
CA ILE A 25 -10.17 -9.84 3.68
C ILE A 25 -11.65 -10.25 3.66
N GLU A 26 -12.54 -9.28 3.82
CA GLU A 26 -13.97 -9.55 3.72
C GLU A 26 -14.32 -9.99 2.30
N LYS A 27 -15.14 -11.03 2.17
CA LYS A 27 -15.61 -11.53 0.88
C LYS A 27 -16.23 -10.42 0.02
N LYS A 28 -16.88 -9.44 0.66
CA LYS A 28 -17.48 -8.27 0.01
C LYS A 28 -16.42 -7.36 -0.63
N GLU A 29 -15.32 -7.08 0.07
CA GLU A 29 -14.25 -6.25 -0.49
C GLU A 29 -13.52 -6.97 -1.62
N LEU A 30 -13.24 -8.26 -1.46
CA LEU A 30 -12.66 -9.09 -2.51
C LEU A 30 -13.56 -9.08 -3.76
N PHE A 31 -14.88 -9.22 -3.56
CA PHE A 31 -15.85 -9.16 -4.65
C PHE A 31 -15.87 -7.80 -5.35
N ILE A 32 -15.78 -6.69 -4.61
CA ILE A 32 -15.74 -5.34 -5.21
C ILE A 32 -14.41 -5.12 -5.96
N SER A 33 -13.28 -5.50 -5.36
CA SER A 33 -11.95 -5.33 -5.95
C SER A 33 -11.74 -6.16 -7.22
N LEU A 34 -12.47 -7.26 -7.37
CA LEU A 34 -12.48 -8.10 -8.58
C LEU A 34 -13.59 -7.72 -9.57
N GLY A 35 -14.76 -7.36 -9.06
CA GLY A 35 -15.95 -7.04 -9.85
C GLY A 35 -15.85 -5.70 -10.59
N VAL A 36 -15.19 -4.69 -10.01
CA VAL A 36 -14.99 -3.40 -10.68
C VAL A 36 -14.11 -3.53 -11.93
N PRO A 37 -12.92 -4.17 -11.89
CA PRO A 37 -12.13 -4.43 -13.09
C PRO A 37 -12.86 -5.27 -14.14
N PHE A 38 -13.61 -6.29 -13.71
CA PHE A 38 -14.45 -7.10 -14.60
C PHE A 38 -15.47 -6.23 -15.34
N ALA A 39 -16.27 -5.44 -14.60
CA ALA A 39 -17.31 -4.61 -15.19
C ALA A 39 -16.73 -3.57 -16.16
N VAL A 40 -15.64 -2.91 -15.77
CA VAL A 40 -14.99 -1.91 -16.63
C VAL A 40 -14.51 -2.53 -17.94
N ALA A 41 -13.79 -3.66 -17.89
CA ALA A 41 -13.31 -4.34 -19.09
C ALA A 41 -14.46 -4.88 -19.95
N PHE A 42 -15.48 -5.47 -19.33
CA PHE A 42 -16.67 -5.97 -20.00
C PHE A 42 -17.37 -4.87 -20.79
N PHE A 43 -17.71 -3.75 -20.14
CA PHE A 43 -18.44 -2.65 -20.79
C PHE A 43 -17.61 -1.95 -21.87
N TYR A 44 -16.30 -1.77 -21.65
CA TYR A 44 -15.42 -1.17 -22.66
C TYR A 44 -15.33 -2.00 -23.94
N ILE A 45 -15.25 -3.32 -23.82
CA ILE A 45 -15.15 -4.20 -25.00
C ILE A 45 -16.53 -4.41 -25.62
N PHE A 46 -17.58 -4.48 -24.81
CA PHE A 46 -18.94 -4.55 -25.31
C PHE A 46 -19.32 -3.31 -26.13
N ILE A 47 -19.02 -2.09 -25.66
CA ILE A 47 -19.41 -0.87 -26.39
C ILE A 47 -18.61 -0.66 -27.70
N LEU A 48 -17.39 -1.22 -27.79
CA LEU A 48 -16.55 -1.11 -28.97
C LEU A 48 -16.93 -2.12 -30.06
N PHE A 49 -17.24 -3.35 -29.67
CA PHE A 49 -17.45 -4.46 -30.62
C PHE A 49 -18.90 -4.94 -30.71
N TYR A 50 -19.78 -4.54 -29.77
CA TYR A 50 -21.17 -5.00 -29.62
C TYR A 50 -21.35 -6.54 -29.50
N TYR A 51 -20.26 -7.28 -29.31
CA TYR A 51 -20.27 -8.71 -29.00
C TYR A 51 -20.16 -8.94 -27.49
N TRP A 52 -21.25 -9.39 -26.87
CA TRP A 52 -21.31 -9.68 -25.43
C TRP A 52 -20.32 -10.75 -24.98
N TRP A 53 -20.04 -11.76 -25.83
CA TRP A 53 -19.13 -12.86 -25.53
C TRP A 53 -17.67 -12.39 -25.46
N LEU A 54 -17.26 -11.44 -26.32
CA LEU A 54 -15.93 -10.82 -26.25
C LEU A 54 -15.74 -10.02 -24.95
N GLY A 55 -16.78 -9.28 -24.56
CA GLY A 55 -16.80 -8.57 -23.27
C GLY A 55 -16.64 -9.53 -22.10
N LEU A 56 -17.30 -10.69 -22.13
CA LEU A 56 -17.23 -11.69 -21.07
C LEU A 56 -15.83 -12.28 -20.94
N ILE A 57 -15.21 -12.71 -22.05
CA ILE A 57 -13.83 -13.25 -22.05
C ILE A 57 -12.86 -12.24 -21.44
N ALA A 58 -12.93 -10.98 -21.88
CA ALA A 58 -12.01 -9.96 -21.40
C ALA A 58 -12.29 -9.53 -19.95
N GLY A 59 -13.56 -9.54 -19.53
CA GLY A 59 -13.92 -9.36 -18.13
C GLY A 59 -13.25 -10.41 -17.24
N VAL A 60 -13.31 -11.69 -17.63
CA VAL A 60 -12.64 -12.79 -16.89
C VAL A 60 -11.12 -12.60 -16.86
N VAL A 61 -10.50 -12.21 -17.97
CA VAL A 61 -9.06 -11.90 -18.01
C VAL A 61 -8.70 -10.74 -17.08
N ALA A 62 -9.50 -9.67 -17.09
CA ALA A 62 -9.31 -8.51 -16.20
C ALA A 62 -9.47 -8.88 -14.72
N MET A 63 -10.40 -9.79 -14.40
CA MET A 63 -10.58 -10.33 -13.06
C MET A 63 -9.34 -11.11 -12.60
N GLY A 64 -8.80 -11.98 -13.45
CA GLY A 64 -7.56 -12.72 -13.17
C GLY A 64 -6.36 -11.79 -12.95
N TYR A 65 -6.24 -10.74 -13.76
CA TYR A 65 -5.21 -9.72 -13.61
C TYR A 65 -5.38 -8.94 -12.29
N ALA A 66 -6.61 -8.56 -11.92
CA ALA A 66 -6.90 -7.87 -10.68
C ALA A 66 -6.53 -8.72 -9.45
N TYR A 67 -6.84 -10.01 -9.49
CA TYR A 67 -6.45 -10.96 -8.45
C TYR A 67 -4.93 -11.07 -8.31
N ALA A 68 -4.20 -11.16 -9.43
CA ALA A 68 -2.75 -11.37 -9.40
C ALA A 68 -1.93 -10.12 -9.04
N PHE A 69 -2.42 -8.91 -9.38
CA PHE A 69 -1.63 -7.68 -9.24
C PHE A 69 -2.27 -6.63 -8.33
N ILE A 70 -3.57 -6.38 -8.45
CA ILE A 70 -4.24 -5.29 -7.73
C ILE A 70 -4.46 -5.66 -6.27
N VAL A 71 -5.01 -6.84 -6.01
CA VAL A 71 -5.31 -7.29 -4.63
C VAL A 71 -4.04 -7.39 -3.77
N PRO A 72 -2.95 -8.03 -4.21
CA PRO A 72 -1.70 -8.08 -3.44
C PRO A 72 -1.12 -6.70 -3.12
N GLN A 73 -1.17 -5.80 -4.10
CA GLN A 73 -0.67 -4.45 -3.95
C GLN A 73 -1.49 -3.65 -2.94
N GLN A 74 -2.81 -3.77 -2.95
CA GLN A 74 -3.68 -3.11 -1.97
C GLN A 74 -3.42 -3.64 -0.56
N VAL A 75 -3.33 -4.96 -0.40
CA VAL A 75 -3.06 -5.59 0.90
C VAL A 75 -1.71 -5.13 1.46
N LYS A 76 -0.66 -5.19 0.63
CA LYS A 76 0.69 -4.76 1.00
C LYS A 76 0.70 -3.29 1.44
N ARG A 77 0.03 -2.41 0.68
CA ARG A 77 -0.05 -0.98 1.01
C ARG A 77 -0.75 -0.70 2.33
N VAL A 78 -1.87 -1.39 2.60
CA VAL A 78 -2.59 -1.24 3.87
C VAL A 78 -1.73 -1.73 5.03
N TYR A 79 -1.02 -2.84 4.85
CA TYR A 79 -0.06 -3.34 5.85
C TYR A 79 1.03 -2.30 6.13
N GLU A 80 1.70 -1.79 5.10
CA GLU A 80 2.81 -0.83 5.25
C GLU A 80 2.35 0.49 5.89
N ASP A 81 1.18 1.00 5.51
CA ASP A 81 0.61 2.22 6.10
C ASP A 81 0.29 2.04 7.60
N ASN A 82 -0.32 0.92 7.97
CA ASN A 82 -0.62 0.63 9.37
C ASN A 82 0.66 0.41 10.18
N ALA A 83 1.63 -0.35 9.65
CA ALA A 83 2.92 -0.58 10.31
C ALA A 83 3.68 0.74 10.53
N PHE A 84 3.71 1.63 9.52
CA PHE A 84 4.31 2.95 9.65
C PHE A 84 3.57 3.82 10.68
N ARG A 85 2.23 3.75 10.72
CA ARG A 85 1.45 4.47 11.72
C ARG A 85 1.76 4.01 13.15
N GLU A 86 1.89 2.70 13.38
CA GLU A 86 2.25 2.16 14.69
C GLU A 86 3.67 2.57 15.11
N LYS A 87 4.65 2.53 14.20
CA LYS A 87 6.01 3.05 14.44
C LYS A 87 6.01 4.54 14.76
N ASN A 88 5.25 5.35 14.01
CA ASN A 88 5.11 6.77 14.30
C ASN A 88 4.48 7.02 15.68
N ASN A 89 3.45 6.25 16.05
CA ASN A 89 2.82 6.34 17.36
C ASN A 89 3.80 5.96 18.47
N PHE A 90 4.63 4.94 18.25
CA PHE A 90 5.70 4.55 19.17
C PHE A 90 6.70 5.68 19.39
N VAL A 91 7.29 6.22 18.32
CA VAL A 91 8.24 7.33 18.39
C VAL A 91 7.66 8.52 19.15
N ASN A 92 6.40 8.87 18.88
CA ASN A 92 5.74 9.97 19.56
C ASN A 92 5.49 9.69 21.05
N ASN A 93 4.95 8.52 21.39
CA ASN A 93 4.60 8.17 22.75
C ASN A 93 5.83 7.92 23.63
N MET A 94 6.86 7.25 23.10
CA MET A 94 8.13 7.04 23.80
C MET A 94 8.79 8.38 24.14
N THR A 95 8.94 9.28 23.17
CA THR A 95 9.54 10.60 23.41
C THR A 95 8.73 11.42 24.41
N GLN A 96 7.39 11.33 24.35
CA GLN A 96 6.53 12.05 25.30
C GLN A 96 6.70 11.54 26.73
N ILE A 97 6.73 10.23 26.95
CA ILE A 97 6.90 9.66 28.29
C ILE A 97 8.31 9.96 28.83
N LEU A 98 9.32 9.84 27.97
CA LEU A 98 10.72 10.11 28.33
C LEU A 98 11.03 11.60 28.52
N THR A 99 10.11 12.49 28.19
CA THR A 99 10.21 13.91 28.60
C THR A 99 10.04 14.06 30.12
N ASN A 100 9.40 13.09 30.79
CA ASN A 100 9.40 13.01 32.24
C ASN A 100 10.66 12.29 32.74
N ASN A 101 11.52 13.03 33.46
CA ASN A 101 12.79 12.51 33.99
C ASN A 101 12.61 11.37 35.01
N ASP A 102 11.42 11.21 35.59
CA ASP A 102 11.12 10.15 36.56
C ASP A 102 10.80 8.79 35.90
N LYS A 103 10.70 8.76 34.56
CA LYS A 103 10.35 7.56 33.80
C LYS A 103 11.58 6.96 33.12
N THR A 104 11.85 5.69 33.42
CA THR A 104 12.88 4.93 32.72
C THR A 104 12.39 4.47 31.33
N VAL A 105 13.33 4.17 30.43
CA VAL A 105 13.02 3.62 29.11
C VAL A 105 12.22 2.31 29.21
N LEU A 106 12.50 1.46 30.20
CA LEU A 106 11.73 0.23 30.43
C LEU A 106 10.27 0.52 30.81
N GLN A 107 10.02 1.51 31.67
CA GLN A 107 8.65 1.91 32.04
C GLN A 107 7.91 2.56 30.86
N ALA A 108 8.61 3.38 30.08
CA ALA A 108 8.08 3.97 28.86
C ALA A 108 7.71 2.90 27.85
N LEU A 109 8.63 1.97 27.58
CA LEU A 109 8.41 0.85 26.65
C LEU A 109 7.22 0.00 27.08
N LYS A 110 7.10 -0.33 28.37
CA LYS A 110 5.91 -1.03 28.92
C LYS A 110 4.61 -0.33 28.53
N THR A 111 4.55 0.97 28.82
CA THR A 111 3.37 1.80 28.57
C THR A 111 3.04 1.91 27.08
N VAL A 112 4.05 2.03 26.22
CA VAL A 112 3.85 2.17 24.78
C VAL A 112 3.41 0.86 24.15
N THR A 113 4.01 -0.27 24.53
CA THR A 113 3.60 -1.60 24.03
C THR A 113 2.16 -1.94 24.37
N ASP A 114 1.70 -1.60 25.58
CA ASP A 114 0.30 -1.81 25.95
C ASP A 114 -0.66 -1.09 25.00
N ARG A 115 -0.24 0.07 24.49
CA ARG A 115 -0.99 0.94 23.55
C ARG A 115 -0.77 0.61 22.07
N SER A 116 0.21 -0.22 21.74
CA SER A 116 0.50 -0.64 20.36
C SER A 116 -0.45 -1.76 19.92
N HIS A 117 -0.58 -1.91 18.60
CA HIS A 117 -1.44 -2.93 17.98
C HIS A 117 -0.70 -3.74 16.91
N GLY A 118 -1.27 -4.90 16.58
CA GLY A 118 -0.81 -5.75 15.48
C GLY A 118 0.56 -6.39 15.74
N GLU A 119 1.23 -6.76 14.64
CA GLU A 119 2.57 -7.39 14.66
C GLU A 119 3.60 -6.54 15.40
N PHE A 120 3.53 -5.21 15.27
CA PHE A 120 4.43 -4.31 15.99
C PHE A 120 4.32 -4.48 17.51
N LYS A 121 3.11 -4.69 18.05
CA LYS A 121 2.92 -4.98 19.49
C LYS A 121 3.65 -6.27 19.89
N GLU A 122 3.52 -7.32 19.09
CA GLU A 122 4.16 -8.61 19.36
C GLU A 122 5.68 -8.49 19.38
N ASP A 123 6.25 -7.71 18.46
CA ASP A 123 7.68 -7.42 18.44
C ASP A 123 8.13 -6.65 19.68
N LEU A 124 7.34 -5.65 20.11
CA LEU A 124 7.65 -4.92 21.32
C LEU A 124 7.50 -5.78 22.59
N LEU A 125 6.57 -6.75 22.62
CA LEU A 125 6.46 -7.72 23.71
C LEU A 125 7.68 -8.65 23.77
N LYS A 126 8.17 -9.10 22.62
CA LYS A 126 9.43 -9.88 22.53
C LYS A 126 10.62 -9.04 22.99
N LEU A 127 10.72 -7.79 22.55
CA LEU A 127 11.74 -6.86 23.02
C LEU A 127 11.69 -6.72 24.55
N GLN A 128 10.50 -6.49 25.12
CA GLN A 128 10.33 -6.39 26.58
C GLN A 128 10.73 -7.67 27.32
N ALA A 129 10.37 -8.84 26.80
CA ALA A 129 10.74 -10.10 27.42
C ALA A 129 12.26 -10.29 27.46
N ASN A 130 12.96 -9.90 26.40
CA ASN A 130 14.40 -10.09 26.28
C ASN A 130 15.22 -9.08 27.10
N ILE A 131 14.72 -7.86 27.29
CA ILE A 131 15.41 -6.85 28.11
C ILE A 131 15.15 -7.03 29.62
N VAL A 132 14.07 -7.72 30.02
CA VAL A 132 13.78 -8.01 31.43
C VAL A 132 14.66 -9.18 31.88
N GLY A 133 15.82 -8.85 32.45
CA GLY A 133 16.79 -9.83 32.99
C GLY A 133 17.97 -10.13 32.07
N GLY A 134 18.03 -9.52 30.89
CA GLY A 134 19.18 -9.57 29.99
C GLY A 134 20.33 -8.67 30.45
N ASN A 135 21.56 -9.03 30.10
CA ASN A 135 22.73 -8.15 30.28
C ASN A 135 22.74 -7.02 29.21
N ASN A 136 23.66 -6.07 29.31
CA ASN A 136 23.75 -4.96 28.34
C ASN A 136 23.89 -5.42 26.88
N GLN A 137 24.56 -6.55 26.62
CA GLN A 137 24.69 -7.13 25.29
C GLN A 137 23.35 -7.71 24.80
N ASP A 138 22.59 -8.39 25.66
CA ASP A 138 21.27 -8.93 25.33
C ASP A 138 20.28 -7.80 25.01
N ILE A 139 20.37 -6.69 25.76
CA ILE A 139 19.59 -5.48 25.51
C ILE A 139 19.95 -4.90 24.13
N GLN A 140 21.24 -4.71 23.85
CA GLN A 140 21.71 -4.17 22.57
C GLN A 140 21.25 -5.05 21.40
N ASN A 141 21.44 -6.36 21.49
CA ASN A 141 21.05 -7.32 20.46
C ASN A 141 19.54 -7.30 20.23
N SER A 142 18.73 -7.12 21.28
CA SER A 142 17.27 -7.11 21.17
C SER A 142 16.76 -5.85 20.47
N PHE A 143 17.32 -4.68 20.78
CA PHE A 143 16.98 -3.45 20.05
C PHE A 143 17.52 -3.47 18.61
N GLN A 144 18.70 -4.04 18.38
CA GLN A 144 19.24 -4.21 17.04
C GLN A 144 18.34 -5.10 16.18
N CYS A 145 17.85 -6.23 16.72
CA CYS A 145 16.89 -7.09 16.02
C CYS A 145 15.61 -6.34 15.61
N LEU A 146 15.09 -5.46 16.49
CA LEU A 146 13.95 -4.60 16.16
C LEU A 146 14.30 -3.59 15.05
N SER A 147 15.47 -2.96 15.13
CA SER A 147 15.93 -1.99 14.12
C SER A 147 16.11 -2.63 12.75
N GLU A 148 16.72 -3.81 12.68
CA GLU A 148 16.94 -4.60 11.45
C GLU A 148 15.61 -5.04 10.82
N LYS A 149 14.64 -5.47 11.64
CA LYS A 149 13.30 -5.82 11.13
C LYS A 149 12.61 -4.66 10.41
N TYR A 150 12.86 -3.43 10.85
CA TYR A 150 12.21 -2.22 10.36
C TYR A 150 13.14 -1.29 9.56
N GLU A 151 14.29 -1.78 9.09
CA GLU A 151 15.37 -1.00 8.44
C GLU A 151 14.91 -0.13 7.26
N SER A 152 13.85 -0.53 6.55
CA SER A 152 13.22 0.28 5.50
C SER A 152 12.77 1.67 5.96
N ASP A 153 12.63 1.88 7.27
CA ASP A 153 12.33 3.15 7.91
C ASP A 153 13.54 3.61 8.72
N VAL A 154 14.47 4.22 8.00
CA VAL A 154 15.77 4.67 8.52
C VAL A 154 15.61 5.58 9.75
N ILE A 155 14.55 6.39 9.81
CA ILE A 155 14.31 7.33 10.91
C ILE A 155 13.84 6.60 12.16
N PHE A 156 12.98 5.59 11.99
CA PHE A 156 12.62 4.70 13.09
C PHE A 156 13.83 3.90 13.59
N SER A 157 14.67 3.36 12.69
CA SER A 157 15.90 2.64 13.07
C SER A 157 16.86 3.52 13.88
N LEU A 158 17.08 4.77 13.45
CA LEU A 158 17.86 5.76 14.19
C LEU A 158 17.25 6.05 15.58
N TYR A 159 15.92 6.14 15.67
CA TYR A 159 15.23 6.34 16.94
C TYR A 159 15.47 5.16 17.91
N VAL A 160 15.38 3.93 17.41
CA VAL A 160 15.63 2.70 18.18
C VAL A 160 17.08 2.63 18.66
N GLU A 161 18.04 3.04 17.83
CA GLU A 161 19.45 3.13 18.22
C GLU A 161 19.65 4.11 19.39
N GLN A 162 19.06 5.30 19.33
CA GLN A 162 19.13 6.27 20.42
C GLN A 162 18.47 5.77 21.71
N LEU A 163 17.35 5.04 21.61
CA LEU A 163 16.74 4.37 22.77
C LEU A 163 17.68 3.32 23.38
N THR A 164 18.43 2.59 22.56
CA THR A 164 19.41 1.60 23.02
C THR A 164 20.52 2.28 23.83
N THR A 165 21.09 3.36 23.30
CA THR A 165 22.10 4.17 23.98
C THR A 165 21.57 4.73 25.31
N LEU A 166 20.33 5.21 25.34
CA LEU A 166 19.68 5.69 26.57
C LEU A 166 19.55 4.61 27.64
N VAL A 167 19.25 3.37 27.25
CA VAL A 167 19.12 2.24 28.19
C VAL A 167 20.48 1.82 28.74
N ILE A 168 21.50 1.75 27.89
CA ILE A 168 22.83 1.21 28.27
C ILE A 168 23.67 2.28 28.99
N GLU A 169 23.71 3.49 28.47
CA GLU A 169 24.59 4.56 28.97
C GLU A 169 23.90 5.45 30.02
N GLY A 170 22.56 5.39 30.15
CA GLY A 170 21.79 6.23 31.07
C GLY A 170 21.84 7.73 30.74
N ARG A 171 22.36 8.11 29.57
CA ARG A 171 22.52 9.52 29.15
C ARG A 171 21.22 10.05 28.56
N ASN A 172 20.52 10.91 29.29
CA ASN A 172 19.28 11.56 28.86
C ASN A 172 19.49 12.59 27.71
N ASN A 173 19.76 12.13 26.50
CA ASN A 173 19.68 12.99 25.31
C ASN A 173 18.24 13.03 24.75
N ILE A 174 17.33 13.54 25.58
CA ILE A 174 15.90 13.69 25.23
C ILE A 174 15.71 14.67 24.07
N GLU A 175 16.63 15.61 23.89
CA GLU A 175 16.60 16.57 22.77
C GLU A 175 16.78 15.85 21.43
N THR A 176 17.75 14.96 21.30
CA THR A 176 17.90 14.14 20.08
C THR A 176 16.68 13.26 19.82
N LEU A 177 16.04 12.68 20.84
CA LEU A 177 14.78 11.95 20.65
C LEU A 177 13.63 12.86 20.17
N LYS A 178 13.59 14.12 20.59
CA LYS A 178 12.61 15.11 20.13
C LYS A 178 12.86 15.52 18.68
N ASP A 179 14.12 15.67 18.29
CA ASP A 179 14.49 16.00 16.91
C ASP A 179 14.12 14.86 15.95
N ILE A 180 14.49 13.62 16.29
CA ILE A 180 14.14 12.44 15.48
C ILE A 180 12.61 12.29 15.39
N LYS A 181 11.89 12.47 16.50
CA LYS A 181 10.41 12.49 16.50
C LYS A 181 9.86 13.55 15.56
N THR A 182 10.41 14.75 15.59
CA THR A 182 9.95 15.86 14.75
C THR A 182 10.15 15.51 13.28
N TYR A 183 11.32 14.99 12.93
CA TYR A 183 11.62 14.54 11.57
C TYR A 183 10.71 13.39 11.13
N HIS A 184 10.49 12.38 11.96
CA HIS A 184 9.59 11.27 11.67
C HIS A 184 8.15 11.75 11.39
N ASN A 185 7.66 12.72 12.17
CA ASN A 185 6.35 13.35 11.94
C ASN A 185 6.28 14.16 10.63
N GLU A 186 7.37 14.82 10.23
CA GLU A 186 7.44 15.50 8.94
C GLU A 186 7.36 14.51 7.77
N ILE A 187 8.07 13.39 7.87
CA ILE A 187 8.00 12.32 6.86
C ILE A 187 6.58 11.76 6.78
N LYS A 188 5.92 11.51 7.91
CA LYS A 188 4.50 11.13 7.94
C LYS A 188 3.61 12.14 7.20
N LYS A 189 3.76 13.43 7.46
CA LYS A 189 2.99 14.48 6.76
C LYS A 189 3.24 14.48 5.25
N ARG A 190 4.50 14.26 4.82
CA ARG A 190 4.83 14.13 3.39
C ARG A 190 4.17 12.90 2.78
N GLN A 191 4.14 11.79 3.51
CA GLN A 191 3.47 10.56 3.08
C GLN A 191 1.96 10.72 2.95
N GLU A 192 1.31 11.34 3.92
CA GLU A 192 -0.12 11.67 3.85
C GLU A 192 -0.42 12.56 2.63
N LYS A 193 0.39 13.61 2.40
CA LYS A 193 0.24 14.49 1.23
C LYS A 193 0.39 13.74 -0.08
N PHE A 194 1.37 12.83 -0.17
CA PHE A 194 1.57 12.00 -1.35
C PHE A 194 0.40 11.03 -1.59
N PHE A 195 -0.17 10.44 -0.53
CA PHE A 195 -1.36 9.60 -0.64
C PHE A 195 -2.60 10.39 -1.10
N ILE A 196 -2.80 11.61 -0.62
CA ILE A 196 -3.86 12.50 -1.09
C ILE A 196 -3.68 12.79 -2.59
N GLN A 197 -2.46 13.10 -3.03
CA GLN A 197 -2.16 13.31 -4.45
C GLN A 197 -2.42 12.06 -5.30
N LYS A 198 -2.03 10.87 -4.82
CA LYS A 198 -2.34 9.60 -5.48
C LYS A 198 -3.84 9.36 -5.58
N GLN A 199 -4.60 9.63 -4.52
CA GLN A 199 -6.04 9.50 -4.54
C GLN A 199 -6.69 10.47 -5.54
N GLN A 200 -6.17 11.69 -5.65
CA GLN A 200 -6.60 12.63 -6.68
C GLN A 200 -6.32 12.09 -8.10
N LYS A 201 -5.13 11.54 -8.35
CA LYS A 201 -4.80 10.92 -9.64
C LYS A 201 -5.65 9.71 -9.97
N GLU A 202 -6.06 8.93 -8.97
CA GLU A 202 -7.02 7.84 -9.17
C GLU A 202 -8.41 8.37 -9.57
N ARG A 203 -8.87 9.46 -8.96
CA ARG A 203 -10.12 10.12 -9.36
C ARG A 203 -10.04 10.67 -10.78
N ASP A 204 -8.92 11.33 -11.14
CA ASP A 204 -8.68 11.84 -12.48
C ASP A 204 -8.70 10.71 -13.52
N PHE A 205 -8.05 9.58 -13.22
CA PHE A 205 -8.04 8.40 -14.10
C PHE A 205 -9.44 7.80 -14.27
N LYS A 206 -10.20 7.65 -13.17
CA LYS A 206 -11.59 7.20 -13.21
C LYS A 206 -12.48 8.14 -14.04
N PHE A 207 -12.25 9.46 -13.93
CA PHE A 207 -12.95 10.45 -14.72
C PHE A 207 -12.60 10.32 -16.22
N MET A 208 -11.31 10.18 -16.56
CA MET A 208 -10.86 9.95 -17.93
C MET A 208 -11.52 8.71 -18.56
N CYS A 209 -11.60 7.58 -17.84
CA CYS A 209 -12.30 6.39 -18.33
C CYS A 209 -13.79 6.63 -18.54
N LYS A 210 -14.47 7.35 -17.64
CA LYS A 210 -15.89 7.69 -17.81
C LYS A 210 -16.13 8.57 -19.04
N VAL A 211 -15.30 9.60 -19.23
CA VAL A 211 -15.37 10.48 -20.41
C VAL A 211 -15.15 9.67 -21.69
N GLY A 212 -14.22 8.72 -21.68
CA GLY A 212 -14.01 7.80 -22.81
C GLY A 212 -15.26 7.02 -23.20
N VAL A 213 -15.96 6.42 -22.22
CA VAL A 213 -17.21 5.69 -22.49
C VAL A 213 -18.31 6.62 -23.01
N ILE A 214 -18.47 7.81 -22.41
CA ILE A 214 -19.46 8.80 -22.86
C ILE A 214 -19.18 9.23 -24.30
N PHE A 215 -17.91 9.44 -24.65
CA PHE A 215 -17.50 9.84 -25.99
C PHE A 215 -17.81 8.76 -27.04
N ILE A 216 -17.48 7.49 -26.74
CA ILE A 216 -17.84 6.37 -27.62
C ILE A 216 -19.37 6.28 -27.78
N GLY A 217 -20.12 6.39 -26.68
CA GLY A 217 -21.58 6.37 -26.71
C GLY A 217 -22.19 7.53 -27.52
N ALA A 218 -21.63 8.74 -27.41
CA ALA A 218 -22.06 9.91 -28.18
C ALA A 218 -21.82 9.72 -29.68
N ILE A 219 -20.68 9.14 -30.08
CA ILE A 219 -20.39 8.79 -31.47
C ILE A 219 -21.39 7.73 -31.96
N SER A 220 -21.60 6.66 -31.19
CA SER A 220 -22.57 5.61 -31.55
C SER A 220 -23.98 6.16 -31.72
N PHE A 221 -24.40 7.11 -30.88
CA PHE A 221 -25.69 7.77 -30.99
C PHE A 221 -25.77 8.69 -32.21
N SER A 222 -24.73 9.49 -32.46
CA SER A 222 -24.71 10.49 -33.55
C SER A 222 -24.74 9.85 -34.94
N PHE A 223 -24.11 8.68 -35.13
CA PHE A 223 -24.17 7.94 -36.39
C PHE A 223 -25.44 7.07 -36.53
N GLY A 224 -26.21 6.90 -35.46
CA GLY A 224 -27.29 5.92 -35.37
C GLY A 224 -26.77 4.51 -35.08
N PHE A 225 -27.33 3.86 -34.06
CA PHE A 225 -26.83 2.58 -33.53
C PHE A 225 -26.64 1.49 -34.60
N LYS A 226 -27.59 1.32 -35.52
CA LYS A 226 -27.50 0.31 -36.58
C LYS A 226 -26.31 0.57 -37.50
N GLN A 227 -26.13 1.82 -37.91
CA GLN A 227 -25.07 2.20 -38.84
C GLN A 227 -23.69 2.17 -38.18
N PHE A 228 -23.61 2.46 -36.88
CA PHE A 228 -22.38 2.25 -36.11
C PHE A 228 -22.02 0.77 -35.98
N ILE A 229 -23.01 -0.10 -35.70
CA ILE A 229 -22.76 -1.53 -35.53
C ILE A 229 -22.33 -2.17 -36.86
N ASP A 230 -23.11 -1.98 -37.91
CA ASP A 230 -22.88 -2.61 -39.22
C ASP A 230 -21.73 -1.95 -39.98
N GLY A 231 -21.55 -0.64 -39.82
CA GLY A 231 -20.53 0.14 -40.51
C GLY A 231 -19.17 0.18 -39.81
N TYR A 232 -19.10 0.01 -38.49
CA TYR A 232 -17.86 0.13 -37.72
C TYR A 232 -17.59 -1.08 -36.82
N ALA A 233 -18.50 -1.43 -35.90
CA ALA A 233 -18.22 -2.43 -34.86
C ALA A 233 -18.01 -3.86 -35.41
N HIS A 234 -18.69 -4.22 -36.49
CA HIS A 234 -18.54 -5.52 -37.16
C HIS A 234 -17.54 -5.52 -38.32
N ASN A 235 -16.96 -4.36 -38.66
CA ASN A 235 -16.02 -4.26 -39.76
C ASN A 235 -14.56 -4.48 -39.32
N PRO A 236 -13.72 -5.12 -40.16
CA PRO A 236 -12.30 -5.37 -39.84
C PRO A 236 -11.52 -4.10 -39.50
N ILE A 237 -11.85 -2.97 -40.15
CA ILE A 237 -11.21 -1.67 -39.88
C ILE A 237 -11.54 -1.20 -38.46
N GLY A 238 -12.80 -1.31 -38.03
CA GLY A 238 -13.23 -0.96 -36.68
C GLY A 238 -12.59 -1.88 -35.63
N TRP A 239 -12.38 -3.15 -35.95
CA TRP A 239 -11.67 -4.09 -35.08
C TRP A 239 -10.21 -3.71 -34.86
N ILE A 240 -9.49 -3.34 -35.92
CA ILE A 240 -8.09 -2.92 -35.82
C ILE A 240 -7.99 -1.64 -34.96
N VAL A 241 -8.81 -0.64 -35.25
CA VAL A 241 -8.80 0.65 -34.52
C VAL A 241 -9.16 0.45 -33.05
N SER A 242 -10.20 -0.34 -32.76
CA SER A 242 -10.63 -0.64 -31.39
C SER A 242 -9.57 -1.45 -30.63
N SER A 243 -8.91 -2.39 -31.28
CA SER A 243 -7.83 -3.18 -30.68
C SER A 243 -6.62 -2.31 -30.33
N VAL A 244 -6.22 -1.41 -31.23
CA VAL A 244 -5.13 -0.46 -30.99
C VAL A 244 -5.47 0.48 -29.82
N TYR A 245 -6.69 0.97 -29.76
CA TYR A 245 -7.17 1.79 -28.64
C TYR A 245 -7.14 1.04 -27.30
N LEU A 246 -7.63 -0.21 -27.26
CA LEU A 246 -7.60 -1.04 -26.06
C LEU A 246 -6.17 -1.35 -25.59
N LEU A 247 -5.25 -1.63 -26.50
CA LEU A 247 -3.84 -1.85 -26.18
C LEU A 247 -3.20 -0.61 -25.56
N MET A 248 -3.49 0.58 -26.09
CA MET A 248 -3.03 1.84 -25.50
C MET A 248 -3.62 2.03 -24.09
N LEU A 249 -4.92 1.82 -23.92
CA LEU A 249 -5.59 1.94 -22.63
C LEU A 249 -5.02 0.96 -21.60
N ALA A 250 -4.79 -0.29 -21.98
CA ALA A 250 -4.18 -1.32 -21.14
C ALA A 250 -2.75 -0.93 -20.72
N LYS A 251 -1.94 -0.39 -21.64
CA LYS A 251 -0.58 0.08 -21.33
C LYS A 251 -0.59 1.26 -20.35
N ILE A 252 -1.48 2.23 -20.56
CA ILE A 252 -1.64 3.39 -19.66
C ILE A 252 -2.10 2.90 -18.28
N TYR A 253 -3.07 1.99 -18.22
CA TYR A 253 -3.57 1.43 -16.97
C TYR A 253 -2.50 0.65 -16.20
N ASN A 254 -1.74 -0.21 -16.88
CA ASN A 254 -0.65 -0.96 -16.26
C ASN A 254 0.44 -0.01 -15.71
N THR A 255 0.80 1.03 -16.47
CA THR A 255 1.77 2.04 -16.01
C THR A 255 1.23 2.82 -14.80
N PHE A 256 -0.07 3.15 -14.81
CA PHE A 256 -0.73 3.80 -13.69
C PHE A 256 -0.71 2.92 -12.44
N LEU A 257 -1.07 1.63 -12.55
CA LEU A 257 -1.04 0.69 -11.43
C LEU A 257 0.36 0.51 -10.84
N GLN A 258 1.38 0.40 -11.68
CA GLN A 258 2.78 0.29 -11.23
C GLN A 258 3.19 1.52 -10.41
N ARG A 259 2.88 2.74 -10.89
CA ARG A 259 3.17 3.99 -10.16
C ARG A 259 2.34 4.13 -8.88
N MET A 260 1.12 3.62 -8.88
CA MET A 260 0.27 3.61 -7.68
C MET A 260 0.80 2.68 -6.60
N GLY A 261 1.56 1.63 -6.95
CA GLY A 261 2.11 0.64 -6.02
C GLY A 261 3.52 0.94 -5.52
N ASP A 262 4.18 1.94 -6.11
CA ASP A 262 5.44 2.45 -5.59
C ASP A 262 5.12 3.49 -4.49
N ASP A 263 4.90 2.99 -3.27
CA ASP A 263 4.61 3.81 -2.06
C ASP A 263 5.87 4.16 -1.26
N SER A 264 7.06 3.81 -1.77
CA SER A 264 8.32 4.10 -1.10
C SER A 264 8.70 5.58 -1.27
N ILE A 265 8.22 6.41 -0.34
CA ILE A 265 8.74 7.78 -0.18
C ILE A 265 10.06 7.76 0.61
N MET A 266 10.25 6.70 1.41
CA MET A 266 11.40 6.53 2.30
C MET A 266 12.52 5.63 1.76
N GLU A 267 12.28 4.87 0.69
CA GLU A 267 13.38 4.17 0.02
C GLU A 267 14.15 5.19 -0.83
N VAL A 268 15.27 5.67 -0.30
CA VAL A 268 16.31 6.26 -1.12
C VAL A 268 16.78 5.14 -2.05
N LYS A 269 16.29 5.13 -3.29
CA LYS A 269 16.92 4.35 -4.36
C LYS A 269 18.30 4.98 -4.59
N ILE A 270 19.32 4.42 -3.93
CA ILE A 270 20.73 4.61 -4.27
C ILE A 270 20.97 3.96 -5.63
#